data_AF-A0A3E1P147-F1
#
_entry.id   AF-A0A3E1P147-F1
#
_cell.length_a   1.000
_cell.length_b   1.000
_cell.length_c   1.000
_cell.angle_alpha   90.00
_cell.angle_beta   90.00
_cell.angle_gamma   90.00
#
_symmetry.space_group_name_H-M   'P 1'
#
loop_
_entity.id
_entity.type
_entity.pdbx_description
1 polymer ?
#
loop_
_entity_poly.entity_id
_entity_poly.type
_entity_poly.pdbx_seq_one_letter_code
_entity_poly.pdbx_strand_id
1 'polypeptide(L)'
;MSRQSSILLYRGKIGKKVGVKRDNKYYERSLPEQVSQTENTRKAARRFGQASHVAAFIRKAFYPYLPVVPDGEHVNRLTTLLSSSGGEHIAAIIGYRFNKNVHGAGQVIAVTIDFHELKVLSVIVRDHQAALPVPEKGTMIVVLGAEIVAVKSTSGPR
;
A
#
# COMPACT_ATOMS: atom_id res chain seq x y z
N MET A 1 15.35 -24.88 7.59
CA MET A 1 14.53 -24.72 8.81
C MET A 1 14.46 -26.07 9.49
N SER A 2 14.67 -26.14 10.80
CA SER A 2 14.50 -27.35 11.61
C SER A 2 13.47 -27.10 12.71
N ARG A 3 12.82 -28.15 13.22
CA ARG A 3 11.92 -28.03 14.36
C ARG A 3 12.74 -27.76 15.62
N GLN A 4 12.29 -26.86 16.50
CA GLN A 4 12.94 -26.67 17.80
C GLN A 4 12.71 -27.91 18.64
N SER A 5 13.80 -28.52 19.11
CA SER A 5 13.81 -29.66 20.04
C SER A 5 14.19 -29.25 21.46
N SER A 6 14.43 -27.96 21.71
CA SER A 6 14.80 -27.44 23.02
C SER A 6 13.62 -27.44 23.98
N ILE A 7 13.92 -27.64 25.26
CA ILE A 7 12.94 -27.55 26.36
C ILE A 7 12.33 -26.15 26.43
N LEU A 8 13.17 -25.12 26.20
CA LEU A 8 12.73 -23.74 26.09
C LEU A 8 12.52 -23.39 24.61
N LEU A 9 11.26 -23.22 24.24
CA LEU A 9 10.87 -22.75 22.91
C LEU A 9 10.99 -21.23 22.86
N TYR A 10 11.52 -20.71 21.76
CA TYR A 10 11.75 -19.28 21.62
C TYR A 10 11.25 -18.74 20.28
N ARG A 11 10.90 -17.45 20.28
CA ARG A 11 10.60 -16.67 19.07
C ARG A 11 11.58 -15.51 18.99
N GLY A 12 11.96 -15.14 17.78
CA GLY A 12 12.92 -14.06 17.55
C GLY A 12 14.36 -14.56 17.42
N LYS A 13 15.31 -13.62 17.39
CA LYS A 13 16.71 -13.89 17.09
C LYS A 13 17.49 -14.21 18.37
N ILE A 14 18.20 -15.34 18.36
CA ILE A 14 19.18 -15.72 19.38
C ILE A 14 20.50 -16.04 18.66
N GLY A 15 21.49 -15.15 18.78
CA GLY A 15 22.76 -15.27 18.06
C GLY A 15 22.58 -15.37 16.54
N LYS A 16 23.11 -16.45 15.95
CA LYS A 16 22.97 -16.78 14.52
C LYS A 16 21.67 -17.55 14.20
N LYS A 17 20.77 -17.78 15.15
CA LYS A 17 19.52 -18.52 14.94
C LYS A 17 18.30 -17.60 15.10
N VAL A 18 17.22 -17.91 14.39
CA VAL A 18 15.93 -17.22 14.49
C VAL A 18 14.83 -18.24 14.71
N GLY A 19 14.14 -18.13 15.84
CA GLY A 19 12.97 -18.92 16.18
C GLY A 19 11.69 -18.34 15.56
N VAL A 20 10.90 -19.18 14.92
CA VAL A 20 9.65 -18.82 14.23
C VAL A 20 8.55 -19.81 14.59
N LYS A 21 7.32 -19.33 14.78
CA LYS A 21 6.15 -20.18 14.94
C LYS A 21 5.38 -20.24 13.63
N ARG A 22 5.10 -21.46 13.14
CA ARG A 22 4.28 -21.72 11.94
C ARG A 22 3.36 -22.90 12.23
N ASP A 23 2.08 -22.78 11.91
CA ASP A 23 1.07 -23.84 12.13
C ASP A 23 1.10 -24.42 13.55
N ASN A 24 1.17 -23.53 14.53
CA ASN A 24 1.30 -23.84 15.96
C ASN A 24 2.59 -24.61 16.38
N LYS A 25 3.51 -24.87 15.46
CA LYS A 25 4.81 -25.53 15.69
C LYS A 25 5.96 -24.52 15.72
N TYR A 26 6.99 -24.83 16.50
CA TYR A 26 8.17 -23.99 16.64
C TYR A 26 9.31 -24.52 15.78
N TYR A 27 9.89 -23.62 14.99
CA TYR A 27 11.00 -23.89 14.09
C TYR A 27 12.14 -22.94 14.39
N GLU A 28 13.35 -23.36 14.06
CA GLU A 28 14.51 -22.49 14.00
C GLU A 28 15.10 -22.47 12.58
N ARG A 29 15.70 -21.34 12.24
CA ARG A 29 16.54 -21.19 11.05
C ARG A 29 17.85 -20.54 11.45
N SER A 30 18.95 -20.99 10.86
CA SER A 30 20.22 -20.27 10.93
C SER A 30 20.16 -19.07 9.99
N LEU A 31 20.73 -17.94 10.43
CA LEU A 31 20.99 -16.79 9.59
C LEU A 31 22.14 -17.14 8.65
N PRO A 32 22.01 -16.88 7.34
CA PRO A 32 23.15 -16.97 6.43
C PRO A 32 24.22 -15.96 6.85
N GLU A 33 25.49 -16.36 6.77
CA GLU A 33 26.63 -15.49 7.12
C GLU A 33 26.77 -14.31 6.17
N GLN A 34 26.42 -14.52 4.90
CA GLN A 34 26.38 -13.49 3.87
C GLN A 34 25.13 -13.68 3.02
N VAL A 35 24.37 -12.60 2.80
CA VAL A 35 23.24 -12.60 1.86
C VAL A 35 23.68 -11.88 0.59
N SER A 36 24.05 -12.64 -0.43
CA SER A 36 24.29 -12.06 -1.76
C SER A 36 22.95 -11.78 -2.43
N GLN A 37 22.48 -10.52 -2.33
CA GLN A 37 21.35 -10.08 -3.12
C GLN A 37 21.81 -9.79 -4.55
N THR A 38 21.22 -10.49 -5.52
CA THR A 38 21.42 -10.19 -6.94
C THR A 38 20.97 -8.77 -7.25
N GLU A 39 21.48 -8.17 -8.33
CA GLU A 39 21.01 -6.86 -8.78
C GLU A 39 19.50 -6.83 -9.02
N ASN A 40 18.94 -7.91 -9.56
CA ASN A 40 17.51 -8.05 -9.79
C ASN A 40 16.73 -8.03 -8.47
N THR A 41 17.21 -8.73 -7.44
CA THR A 41 16.61 -8.69 -6.10
C THR A 41 16.66 -7.29 -5.50
N ARG A 42 17.78 -6.56 -5.68
CA ARG A 42 17.90 -5.17 -5.21
C ARG A 42 16.96 -4.23 -5.95
N LYS A 43 16.85 -4.34 -7.28
CA LYS A 43 15.92 -3.55 -8.10
C LYS A 43 14.47 -3.82 -7.68
N ALA A 44 14.09 -5.08 -7.50
CA ALA A 44 12.77 -5.46 -7.04
C ALA A 44 12.46 -4.90 -5.65
N ALA A 45 13.41 -5.01 -4.70
CA ALA A 45 13.25 -4.45 -3.35
C ALA A 45 13.07 -2.92 -3.37
N ARG A 46 13.81 -2.20 -4.21
CA ARG A 46 13.66 -0.75 -4.39
C ARG A 46 12.30 -0.37 -4.95
N ARG A 47 11.85 -1.04 -6.02
CA ARG A 47 10.52 -0.82 -6.61
C ARG A 47 9.40 -1.08 -5.61
N PHE A 48 9.49 -2.18 -4.85
CA PHE A 48 8.52 -2.49 -3.81
C PHE A 48 8.51 -1.41 -2.71
N GLY A 49 9.69 -0.94 -2.28
CA GLY A 49 9.81 0.14 -1.30
C GLY A 49 9.16 1.45 -1.78
N GLN A 50 9.40 1.84 -3.03
CA GLN A 50 8.78 3.02 -3.64
C GLN A 50 7.25 2.87 -3.72
N ALA A 51 6.77 1.74 -4.26
CA ALA A 51 5.35 1.44 -4.34
C ALA A 51 4.66 1.44 -2.97
N SER A 52 5.30 0.85 -1.96
CA SER A 52 4.78 0.81 -0.58
C SER A 52 4.69 2.21 0.03
N HIS A 53 5.68 3.06 -0.24
CA HIS A 53 5.69 4.44 0.23
C HIS A 53 4.55 5.27 -0.40
N VAL A 54 4.38 5.16 -1.72
CA VAL A 54 3.27 5.81 -2.45
C VAL A 54 1.91 5.30 -1.97
N ALA A 55 1.75 3.98 -1.85
CA ALA A 55 0.52 3.36 -1.33
C ALA A 55 0.21 3.82 0.10
N ALA A 56 1.21 3.97 0.96
CA ALA A 56 1.03 4.49 2.32
C ALA A 56 0.59 5.95 2.32
N PHE A 57 1.16 6.77 1.43
CA PHE A 57 0.78 8.18 1.31
C PHE A 57 -0.68 8.33 0.85
N ILE A 58 -1.08 7.62 -0.21
CA ILE A 58 -2.47 7.61 -0.70
C ILE A 58 -3.42 7.23 0.44
N ARG A 59 -3.15 6.13 1.16
CA ARG A 59 -4.00 5.70 2.28
C ARG A 59 -4.13 6.77 3.37
N LYS A 60 -3.03 7.39 3.78
CA LYS A 60 -3.05 8.47 4.77
C LYS A 60 -3.87 9.67 4.30
N ALA A 61 -3.85 9.98 3.00
CA ALA A 61 -4.61 11.07 2.44
C ALA A 61 -6.13 10.81 2.44
N PHE A 62 -6.56 9.55 2.34
CA PHE A 62 -7.98 9.19 2.29
C PHE A 62 -8.59 8.73 3.62
N TYR A 63 -7.82 8.12 4.52
CA TYR A 63 -8.32 7.58 5.79
C TYR A 63 -9.11 8.58 6.65
N PRO A 64 -8.76 9.89 6.74
CA PRO A 64 -9.55 10.84 7.52
C PRO A 64 -10.98 11.03 7.00
N TYR A 65 -11.23 10.71 5.73
CA TYR A 65 -12.50 10.98 5.06
C TYR A 65 -13.32 9.71 4.80
N LEU A 66 -12.74 8.55 5.03
CA LEU A 66 -13.36 7.27 4.77
C LEU A 66 -13.71 6.56 6.08
N PRO A 67 -14.91 5.99 6.22
CA PRO A 67 -15.25 5.09 7.33
C PRO A 67 -14.57 3.72 7.10
N VAL A 68 -13.24 3.67 7.13
CA VAL A 68 -12.48 2.44 6.87
C VAL A 68 -12.35 1.63 8.15
N VAL A 69 -13.02 0.48 8.20
CA VAL A 69 -12.60 -0.62 9.09
C VAL A 69 -11.43 -1.36 8.43
N PRO A 70 -10.29 -1.57 9.11
CA PRO A 70 -9.17 -2.33 8.56
C PRO A 70 -9.57 -3.79 8.25
N ASP A 71 -9.46 -4.21 7.00
CA ASP A 71 -9.70 -5.60 6.58
C ASP A 71 -8.42 -6.49 6.62
N GLY A 72 -7.32 -5.96 7.18
CA GLY A 72 -6.01 -6.62 7.27
C GLY A 72 -5.22 -6.73 5.95
N GLU A 73 -5.89 -6.75 4.80
CA GLU A 73 -5.26 -7.01 3.50
C GLU A 73 -5.15 -5.78 2.58
N HIS A 74 -5.95 -4.74 2.80
CA HIS A 74 -6.02 -3.53 1.97
C HIS A 74 -4.65 -2.87 1.73
N VAL A 75 -3.75 -2.93 2.73
CA VAL A 75 -2.37 -2.43 2.65
C VAL A 75 -1.57 -3.15 1.56
N ASN A 76 -1.64 -4.48 1.57
CA ASN A 76 -0.87 -5.30 0.64
C ASN A 76 -1.47 -5.20 -0.76
N ARG A 77 -2.81 -5.18 -0.87
CA ARG A 77 -3.52 -5.06 -2.15
C ARG A 77 -3.13 -3.80 -2.92
N LEU A 78 -3.12 -2.63 -2.26
CA LEU A 78 -2.73 -1.38 -2.93
C LEU A 78 -1.26 -1.38 -3.36
N THR A 79 -0.38 -1.89 -2.48
CA THR A 79 1.06 -1.96 -2.77
C THR A 79 1.33 -2.87 -3.96
N THR A 80 0.64 -4.00 -4.07
CA THR A 80 0.78 -4.95 -5.19
C THR A 80 0.41 -4.31 -6.52
N LEU A 81 -0.68 -3.54 -6.58
CA LEU A 81 -1.09 -2.83 -7.81
C LEU A 81 -0.03 -1.83 -8.29
N LEU A 82 0.71 -1.22 -7.36
CA LEU A 82 1.76 -0.25 -7.65
C LEU A 82 3.15 -0.87 -7.82
N SER A 83 3.35 -2.13 -7.42
CA SER A 83 4.69 -2.75 -7.36
C SER A 83 5.30 -2.97 -8.75
N SER A 84 4.49 -3.20 -9.78
CA SER A 84 4.95 -3.39 -11.16
C SER A 84 5.61 -2.13 -11.72
N SER A 85 5.08 -0.96 -11.38
CA SER A 85 5.58 0.35 -11.80
C SER A 85 6.43 1.07 -10.74
N GLY A 86 6.61 0.49 -9.55
CA GLY A 86 7.27 1.18 -8.44
C GLY A 86 6.50 2.39 -7.90
N GLY A 87 5.20 2.49 -8.17
CA GLY A 87 4.37 3.62 -7.76
C GLY A 87 4.30 4.77 -8.78
N GLU A 88 4.84 4.57 -9.98
CA GLU A 88 4.75 5.52 -11.09
C GLU A 88 3.33 5.52 -11.68
N HIS A 89 2.88 4.37 -12.20
CA HIS A 89 1.57 4.24 -12.85
C HIS A 89 0.39 4.22 -11.87
N ILE A 90 0.01 5.39 -11.34
CA ILE A 90 -1.10 5.56 -10.39
C ILE A 90 -2.43 5.10 -10.99
N ALA A 91 -2.64 5.21 -12.31
CA ALA A 91 -3.87 4.75 -12.97
C ALA A 91 -4.18 3.25 -12.74
N ALA A 92 -3.17 2.43 -12.40
CA ALA A 92 -3.35 1.01 -12.08
C ALA A 92 -4.20 0.76 -10.82
N ILE A 93 -4.46 1.79 -10.00
CA ILE A 93 -5.28 1.67 -8.79
C ILE A 93 -6.77 1.91 -9.04
N ILE A 94 -7.18 2.23 -10.28
CA ILE A 94 -8.61 2.34 -10.62
C ILE A 94 -9.29 0.99 -10.33
N GLY A 95 -10.44 1.04 -9.66
CA GLY A 95 -11.16 -0.14 -9.15
C GLY A 95 -10.65 -0.67 -7.80
N TYR A 96 -9.58 -0.07 -7.23
CA TYR A 96 -9.14 -0.44 -5.89
C TYR A 96 -10.17 -0.03 -4.84
N ARG A 97 -10.48 -0.97 -3.95
CA ARG A 97 -11.34 -0.74 -2.77
C ARG A 97 -10.54 -0.72 -1.48
N PHE A 98 -10.63 0.39 -0.76
CA PHE A 98 -10.03 0.59 0.57
C PHE A 98 -10.56 -0.42 1.59
N ASN A 99 -11.83 -0.84 1.45
CA ASN A 99 -12.42 -1.93 2.21
C ASN A 99 -13.38 -2.71 1.30
N LYS A 100 -13.25 -4.05 1.25
CA LYS A 100 -14.14 -4.91 0.45
C LYS A 100 -15.53 -5.06 1.06
N ASN A 101 -15.65 -4.88 2.37
CA ASN A 101 -16.86 -5.13 3.15
C ASN A 101 -17.77 -3.89 3.27
N VAL A 102 -17.30 -2.72 2.83
CA VAL A 102 -18.11 -1.50 2.79
C VAL A 102 -18.76 -1.43 1.41
N HIS A 103 -20.08 -1.64 1.40
CA HIS A 103 -20.94 -1.51 0.23
C HIS A 103 -21.87 -0.32 0.44
N GLY A 104 -21.84 0.69 -0.42
CA GLY A 104 -22.79 1.79 -0.32
C GLY A 104 -22.49 2.98 -1.22
N ALA A 105 -23.55 3.67 -1.63
CA ALA A 105 -23.50 5.02 -2.18
C ALA A 105 -22.95 5.93 -1.09
N GLY A 106 -21.70 6.36 -1.26
CA GLY A 106 -21.02 7.22 -0.30
C GLY A 106 -20.60 8.52 -0.94
N GLN A 107 -20.05 9.39 -0.10
CA GLN A 107 -19.49 10.66 -0.52
C GLN A 107 -18.46 10.46 -1.63
N VAL A 108 -18.48 11.36 -2.60
CA VAL A 108 -17.41 11.56 -3.56
C VAL A 108 -16.29 12.29 -2.83
N ILE A 109 -15.15 11.62 -2.69
CA ILE A 109 -13.94 12.18 -2.09
C ILE A 109 -12.91 12.29 -3.22
N ALA A 110 -12.55 13.51 -3.58
CA ALA A 110 -11.48 13.78 -4.53
C ALA A 110 -10.30 14.41 -3.79
N VAL A 111 -9.14 13.76 -3.89
CA VAL A 111 -7.90 14.23 -3.28
C VAL A 111 -6.89 14.50 -4.38
N THR A 112 -6.38 15.72 -4.45
CA THR A 112 -5.30 16.10 -5.37
C THR A 112 -3.97 15.98 -4.65
N ILE A 113 -3.06 15.19 -5.21
CA ILE A 113 -1.75 14.87 -4.63
C ILE A 113 -0.65 15.33 -5.57
N ASP A 114 0.33 16.05 -5.03
CA ASP A 114 1.65 16.20 -5.65
C ASP A 114 2.52 15.03 -5.20
N PHE A 115 2.75 14.06 -6.08
CA PHE A 115 3.61 12.93 -5.75
C PHE A 115 5.10 13.30 -5.73
N HIS A 116 5.53 14.42 -6.34
CA HIS A 116 6.92 14.91 -6.26
C HIS A 116 7.26 15.37 -4.86
N GLU A 117 6.38 16.15 -4.27
CA GLU A 117 6.59 16.67 -2.92
C GLU A 117 5.95 15.80 -1.84
N LEU A 118 5.16 14.79 -2.23
CA LEU A 118 4.31 13.98 -1.34
C LEU A 118 3.45 14.89 -0.46
N LYS A 119 2.70 15.77 -1.11
CA LYS A 119 1.80 16.72 -0.46
C LYS A 119 0.40 16.58 -1.01
N VAL A 120 -0.57 16.69 -0.11
CA VAL A 120 -1.96 16.85 -0.49
C VAL A 120 -2.16 18.32 -0.85
N LEU A 121 -2.55 18.59 -2.08
CA LEU A 121 -2.80 19.95 -2.58
C LEU A 121 -4.22 20.40 -2.27
N SER A 122 -5.21 19.50 -2.43
CA SER A 122 -6.60 19.80 -2.13
C SER A 122 -7.39 18.54 -1.81
N VAL A 123 -8.45 18.70 -1.02
CA VAL A 123 -9.43 17.66 -0.73
C VAL A 123 -10.82 18.24 -0.95
N ILE A 124 -11.65 17.50 -1.69
CA ILE A 124 -13.04 17.85 -1.97
C ILE A 124 -13.89 16.65 -1.52
N VAL A 125 -14.84 16.88 -0.63
CA VAL A 125 -15.81 15.88 -0.18
C VAL A 125 -17.21 16.38 -0.53
N ARG A 126 -18.00 15.60 -1.27
CA ARG A 126 -19.36 15.96 -1.71
C ARG A 126 -20.29 14.76 -1.70
N ASP A 127 -21.58 14.98 -1.45
CA ASP A 127 -22.59 13.91 -1.41
C ASP A 127 -23.08 13.46 -2.80
N HIS A 128 -22.74 14.16 -3.89
CA HIS A 128 -23.21 13.88 -5.26
C HIS A 128 -22.10 13.89 -6.33
N GLN A 129 -22.33 13.18 -7.45
CA GLN A 129 -21.52 13.18 -8.69
C GLN A 129 -21.59 14.53 -9.45
N ALA A 130 -21.35 15.64 -8.77
CA ALA A 130 -21.10 16.90 -9.46
C ALA A 130 -19.81 16.78 -10.29
N ALA A 131 -19.73 17.49 -11.41
CA ALA A 131 -18.52 17.54 -12.23
C ALA A 131 -17.32 17.95 -11.38
N LEU A 132 -16.39 17.02 -11.16
CA LEU A 132 -15.17 17.30 -10.41
C LEU A 132 -14.24 18.15 -11.26
N PRO A 133 -13.71 19.26 -10.71
CA PRO A 133 -12.75 20.08 -11.43
C PRO A 133 -11.55 19.22 -11.82
N VAL A 134 -11.04 19.41 -13.03
CA VAL A 134 -9.74 18.85 -13.40
C VAL A 134 -8.71 19.61 -12.57
N PRO A 135 -7.79 18.93 -11.85
CA PRO A 135 -6.75 19.63 -11.11
C PRO A 135 -5.97 20.54 -12.07
N GLU A 136 -5.41 21.64 -11.58
CA GLU A 136 -4.46 22.45 -12.37
C GLU A 136 -3.04 21.86 -12.26
N LYS A 137 -2.71 21.30 -11.08
CA LYS A 137 -1.41 20.67 -10.77
C LYS A 137 -1.61 19.36 -10.00
N GLY A 138 -0.82 18.34 -10.30
CA GLY A 138 -0.76 17.07 -9.57
C GLY A 138 -1.71 15.99 -10.09
N THR A 139 -1.87 14.94 -9.30
CA THR A 139 -2.72 13.80 -9.61
C THR A 139 -3.91 13.78 -8.67
N MET A 140 -5.11 13.96 -9.22
CA MET A 140 -6.37 13.82 -8.50
C MET A 140 -6.83 12.37 -8.52
N ILE A 141 -7.06 11.81 -7.34
CA ILE A 141 -7.66 10.49 -7.14
C ILE A 141 -9.07 10.70 -6.62
N VAL A 142 -10.04 10.04 -7.25
CA VAL A 142 -11.46 10.15 -6.92
C VAL A 142 -11.95 8.83 -6.37
N VAL A 143 -12.51 8.89 -5.17
CA VAL A 143 -13.14 7.78 -4.47
C VAL A 143 -14.64 8.01 -4.39
N LEU A 144 -15.42 6.98 -4.72
CA LEU A 144 -16.87 6.93 -4.48
C LEU A 144 -17.14 5.85 -3.44
N GLY A 145 -17.64 6.25 -2.28
CA GLY A 145 -17.82 5.34 -1.14
C GLY A 145 -16.47 4.85 -0.60
N ALA A 146 -15.97 3.72 -1.11
CA ALA A 146 -14.67 3.15 -0.74
C ALA A 146 -13.84 2.67 -1.95
N GLU A 147 -14.30 2.95 -3.16
CA GLU A 147 -13.66 2.52 -4.42
C GLU A 147 -13.05 3.70 -5.17
N ILE A 148 -11.83 3.53 -5.67
CA ILE A 148 -11.20 4.50 -6.58
C ILE A 148 -11.85 4.37 -7.96
N VAL A 149 -12.61 5.38 -8.37
CA VAL A 149 -13.35 5.38 -9.65
C VAL A 149 -12.59 6.11 -10.75
N ALA A 150 -11.77 7.10 -10.39
CA ALA A 150 -11.04 7.88 -11.37
C ALA A 150 -9.68 8.34 -10.85
N VAL A 151 -8.72 8.46 -11.77
CA VAL A 151 -7.43 9.11 -11.55
C VAL A 151 -7.23 10.09 -12.71
N LYS A 152 -7.03 11.37 -12.41
CA LYS A 152 -6.74 12.43 -13.38
C LYS A 152 -5.39 13.07 -13.05
N SER A 153 -4.47 13.14 -14.00
CA SER A 153 -3.14 13.73 -13.80
C SER A 153 -2.92 14.89 -14.78
N THR A 154 -2.29 15.98 -14.34
CA THR A 154 -2.02 17.16 -15.19
C THR A 154 -0.60 17.23 -15.71
N SER A 155 0.37 16.86 -14.89
CA SER A 155 1.63 16.35 -15.39
C SER A 155 1.36 15.01 -16.05
N GLY A 156 2.10 14.66 -17.10
CA GLY A 156 2.11 13.31 -17.66
C GLY A 156 2.36 12.24 -16.58
N PRO A 157 2.49 10.95 -16.95
CA PRO A 157 2.74 9.93 -15.96
C PRO A 157 3.88 10.36 -15.02
N ARG A 158 3.68 10.09 -13.72
CA ARG A 158 4.82 9.54 -13.02
C ARG A 158 4.97 8.11 -13.46
#